data_AF-A0A925HI29-F1
#
_entry.id   AF-A0A925HI29-F1
#
_cell.length_a   1.000
_cell.length_b   1.000
_cell.length_c   1.000
_cell.angle_alpha   90.00
_cell.angle_beta   90.00
_cell.angle_gamma   90.00
#
_symmetry.space_group_name_H-M   'P 1'
#
loop_
_entity.id
_entity.type
_entity.pdbx_description
1 polymer ?
#
loop_
_entity_poly.entity_id
_entity_poly.type
_entity_poly.pdbx_seq_one_letter_code
_entity_poly.pdbx_strand_id
1 'polypeptide(L)'
;MAARSGSGTGTIVTVVILAVLSLGLFVMTIVFWSQKNRERQALDTLKVEMAEFAPEAERRRDDIGQVRAAAKAEGKSALGYLSESMQKSMQLVTGSPRDTVKQLETKIASAAGETSGSLLGVLSQRDQEIQNLRAGLAAAEAARDRALADRENEVRRVTGIETSSRESLEALNADVNRYKDQVDQYRDEMNLAKAARDAEVEKARAATREVETALNTDITELQQQLVLAQETSKRLQEQMRGQSFKAGDEYALVDGEVIGLDSAENTVFVNIGRAQKAVLGMSFEIYSEPTAIRPDAQSGDYPAGKAAIELIRVDENSAVGRIVREKRGNPVVKGDVVANAVYDPKKSYKMLVYGNFDSNVDGVATMAEQSDIVAMIESWGGEVVTELTGQVDFLVLGQRPVLRPQPPSTSPVPVIDEYMRQRRVVQEYDRLFEQATATSIPVLTENRLRTLIGASGGR
;
A
#
# COMPACT_ATOMS: atom_id res chain seq x y z
N MET A 1 -110.22 140.30 63.51
CA MET A 1 -109.69 141.11 62.40
C MET A 1 -109.31 140.19 61.24
N ALA A 2 -109.61 140.61 60.01
CA ALA A 2 -109.21 140.01 58.72
C ALA A 2 -109.70 138.58 58.40
N ALA A 3 -110.86 138.50 57.74
CA ALA A 3 -111.38 137.30 57.08
C ALA A 3 -110.59 137.00 55.79
N ARG A 4 -110.12 135.75 55.56
CA ARG A 4 -109.60 135.31 54.25
C ARG A 4 -109.59 133.78 54.06
N SER A 5 -110.13 133.40 52.90
CA SER A 5 -109.98 132.19 52.07
C SER A 5 -110.36 130.83 52.62
N GLY A 6 -111.48 130.31 52.12
CA GLY A 6 -111.84 128.89 52.18
C GLY A 6 -110.81 128.01 51.46
N SER A 7 -110.40 126.95 52.15
CA SER A 7 -109.57 125.87 51.66
C SER A 7 -110.29 125.10 50.54
N GLY A 8 -109.83 125.27 49.30
CA GLY A 8 -110.30 124.46 48.18
C GLY A 8 -109.84 123.02 48.34
N THR A 9 -110.78 122.07 48.24
CA THR A 9 -110.61 120.61 48.28
C THR A 9 -109.38 120.09 47.50
N GLY A 10 -108.91 120.82 46.48
CA GLY A 10 -107.74 120.49 45.68
C GLY A 10 -106.40 120.40 46.45
N THR A 11 -106.17 121.19 47.51
CA THR A 11 -104.89 121.14 48.26
C THR A 11 -104.78 119.93 49.19
N ILE A 12 -105.90 119.48 49.77
CA ILE A 12 -105.94 118.25 50.58
C ILE A 12 -105.75 117.04 49.66
N VAL A 13 -106.40 117.04 48.49
CA VAL A 13 -106.25 115.96 47.49
C VAL A 13 -104.81 115.85 46.98
N THR A 14 -104.12 116.96 46.69
CA THR A 14 -102.71 116.91 46.24
C THR A 14 -101.75 116.44 47.33
N VAL A 15 -101.94 116.82 48.60
CA VAL A 15 -101.11 116.31 49.71
C VAL A 15 -101.32 114.81 49.94
N VAL A 16 -102.57 114.33 49.85
CA VAL A 16 -102.87 112.89 49.96
C VAL A 16 -102.27 112.11 48.78
N ILE A 17 -102.39 112.62 47.55
CA ILE A 17 -101.77 112.00 46.36
C ILE A 17 -100.24 111.98 46.49
N LEU A 18 -99.62 113.07 46.95
CA LEU A 18 -98.18 113.15 47.16
C LEU A 18 -97.70 112.20 48.28
N ALA A 19 -98.48 112.06 49.37
CA ALA A 19 -98.18 111.12 50.45
C ALA A 19 -98.29 109.67 49.97
N VAL A 20 -99.31 109.33 49.19
CA VAL A 20 -99.48 107.99 48.60
C VAL A 20 -98.42 107.70 47.54
N LEU A 21 -98.06 108.67 46.69
CA LEU A 21 -96.97 108.54 45.70
C LEU A 21 -95.61 108.39 46.36
N SER A 22 -95.31 109.21 47.38
CA SER A 22 -94.04 109.11 48.10
C SER A 22 -93.94 107.80 48.89
N LEU A 23 -95.04 107.31 49.49
CA LEU A 23 -95.11 105.99 50.10
C LEU A 23 -94.93 104.87 49.05
N GLY A 24 -95.58 104.98 47.90
CA GLY A 24 -95.44 104.02 46.80
C GLY A 24 -94.01 103.96 46.25
N LEU A 25 -93.38 105.11 46.02
CA LEU A 25 -91.98 105.22 45.59
C LEU A 25 -91.02 104.68 46.66
N PHE A 26 -91.30 104.93 47.94
CA PHE A 26 -90.49 104.41 49.04
C PHE A 26 -90.55 102.88 49.12
N VAL A 27 -91.75 102.29 49.05
CA VAL A 27 -91.93 100.83 49.00
C VAL A 27 -91.25 100.24 47.76
N MET A 28 -91.43 100.85 46.59
CA MET A 28 -90.78 100.41 45.34
C MET A 28 -89.25 100.45 45.46
N THR A 29 -88.70 101.51 46.05
CA THR A 29 -87.26 101.65 46.28
C THR A 29 -86.72 100.58 47.22
N ILE A 30 -87.43 100.27 48.32
CA ILE A 30 -87.04 99.19 49.23
C ILE A 30 -87.07 97.82 48.54
N VAL A 31 -88.12 97.53 47.76
CA VAL A 31 -88.25 96.27 47.03
C VAL A 31 -87.15 96.12 45.98
N PHE A 32 -86.92 97.14 45.14
CA PHE A 32 -85.85 97.11 44.15
C PHE A 32 -84.46 97.08 44.77
N TRP A 33 -84.24 97.77 45.90
CA TRP A 33 -82.97 97.73 46.62
C TRP A 33 -82.74 96.36 47.25
N SER A 34 -83.78 95.75 47.83
CA SER A 34 -83.72 94.38 48.35
C SER A 34 -83.46 93.37 47.23
N GLN A 35 -84.15 93.49 46.09
CA GLN A 35 -83.92 92.63 44.92
C GLN A 35 -82.50 92.81 44.37
N LYS A 36 -82.04 94.05 44.18
CA LYS A 36 -80.68 94.34 43.72
C LYS A 36 -79.61 93.83 44.70
N ASN A 37 -79.85 93.93 46.01
CA ASN A 37 -78.93 93.37 47.01
C ASN A 37 -78.96 91.84 47.01
N ARG A 38 -80.11 91.19 46.82
CA ARG A 38 -80.20 89.73 46.64
C ARG A 38 -79.46 89.27 45.39
N GLU A 39 -79.63 89.95 44.26
CA GLU A 39 -78.90 89.65 43.01
C GLU A 39 -77.38 89.87 43.16
N ARG A 40 -76.97 90.92 43.88
CA ARG A 40 -75.54 91.15 44.18
C ARG A 40 -74.98 90.06 45.08
N GLN A 41 -75.69 89.70 46.15
CA GLN A 41 -75.30 88.58 47.01
C GLN A 41 -75.23 87.28 46.21
N ALA A 42 -76.22 86.99 45.36
CA ALA A 42 -76.21 85.82 44.49
C ALA A 42 -75.03 85.82 43.52
N LEU A 43 -74.69 86.96 42.90
CA LEU A 43 -73.52 87.09 42.03
C LEU A 43 -72.20 86.90 42.78
N ASP A 44 -72.07 87.45 44.00
CA ASP A 44 -70.86 87.28 44.80
C ASP A 44 -70.73 85.84 45.29
N THR A 45 -71.82 85.19 45.73
CA THR A 45 -71.84 83.76 46.03
C THR A 45 -71.47 82.92 44.81
N LEU A 46 -72.04 83.21 43.64
CA LEU A 46 -71.73 82.48 42.41
C LEU A 46 -70.29 82.70 41.94
N LYS A 47 -69.71 83.88 42.15
CA LYS A 47 -68.28 84.13 41.90
C LYS A 47 -67.39 83.34 42.86
N VAL A 48 -67.75 83.26 44.14
CA VAL A 48 -67.02 82.48 45.15
C VAL A 48 -67.11 80.99 44.82
N GLU A 49 -68.29 80.47 44.50
CA GLU A 49 -68.49 79.08 44.06
C GLU A 49 -67.74 78.80 42.75
N MET A 50 -67.78 79.70 41.77
CA MET A 50 -67.02 79.53 40.52
C MET A 50 -65.50 79.64 40.72
N ALA A 51 -65.03 80.34 41.75
CA ALA A 51 -63.61 80.44 42.08
C ALA A 51 -63.08 79.13 42.69
N GLU A 52 -63.94 78.32 43.32
CA GLU A 52 -63.60 76.98 43.80
C GLU A 52 -63.25 76.02 42.66
N PHE A 53 -63.93 76.13 41.51
CA PHE A 53 -63.69 75.27 40.35
C PHE A 53 -62.66 75.83 39.35
N ALA A 54 -62.57 77.16 39.23
CA ALA A 54 -61.65 77.81 38.30
C ALA A 54 -61.38 79.27 38.74
N PRO A 55 -60.31 79.54 39.49
CA PRO A 55 -59.87 80.91 39.80
C PRO A 55 -59.64 81.75 38.55
N GLU A 56 -59.86 83.06 38.61
CA GLU A 56 -59.68 83.95 37.45
C GLU A 56 -58.26 83.93 36.88
N ALA A 57 -57.25 83.71 37.72
CA ALA A 57 -55.85 83.60 37.31
C ALA A 57 -55.58 82.36 36.44
N GLU A 58 -56.27 81.23 36.70
CA GLU A 58 -56.11 79.99 35.93
C GLU A 58 -56.85 80.06 34.59
N ARG A 59 -57.99 80.75 34.54
CA ARG A 59 -58.77 80.94 33.30
C ARG A 59 -58.04 81.71 32.20
N ARG A 60 -57.00 82.48 32.57
CA ARG A 60 -56.17 83.26 31.64
C ARG A 60 -54.93 82.52 31.17
N ARG A 61 -54.69 81.29 31.62
CA ARG A 61 -53.57 80.48 31.14
C ARG A 61 -53.86 79.90 29.76
N ASP A 62 -52.82 79.81 28.93
CA ASP A 62 -52.92 79.36 27.54
C ASP A 62 -53.36 77.89 27.40
N ASP A 63 -52.93 77.03 28.33
CA ASP A 63 -53.33 75.62 28.42
C ASP A 63 -54.85 75.45 28.62
N ILE A 64 -55.44 76.23 29.53
CA ILE A 64 -56.90 76.29 29.74
C ILE A 64 -57.62 76.86 28.51
N GLY A 65 -56.98 77.80 27.80
CA GLY A 65 -57.45 78.32 26.53
C GLY A 65 -57.59 77.23 25.45
N GLN A 66 -56.58 76.36 25.33
CA GLN A 66 -56.60 75.22 24.41
C GLN A 66 -57.66 74.18 24.81
N VAL A 67 -57.76 73.86 26.10
CA VAL A 67 -58.80 72.96 26.64
C VAL A 67 -60.20 73.50 26.35
N ARG A 68 -60.43 74.80 26.51
CA ARG A 68 -61.73 75.43 26.21
C ARG A 68 -62.06 75.39 24.72
N ALA A 69 -61.06 75.58 23.85
CA ALA A 69 -61.25 75.47 22.41
C ALA A 69 -61.61 74.03 21.98
N ALA A 70 -60.89 73.04 22.51
CA ALA A 70 -61.17 71.62 22.27
C ALA A 70 -62.54 71.21 22.83
N ALA A 71 -62.87 71.61 24.06
CA ALA A 71 -64.17 71.34 24.68
C ALA A 71 -65.33 71.95 23.87
N LYS A 72 -65.15 73.17 23.36
CA LYS A 72 -66.16 73.84 22.50
C LYS A 72 -66.36 73.10 21.18
N ALA A 73 -65.29 72.56 20.58
CA ALA A 73 -65.39 71.77 19.36
C ALA A 73 -66.23 70.49 19.56
N GLU A 74 -66.19 69.92 20.77
CA GLU A 74 -66.98 68.73 21.14
C GLU A 74 -68.32 69.04 21.83
N GLY A 75 -68.71 70.31 21.94
CA GLY A 75 -69.96 70.72 22.60
C GLY A 75 -70.00 70.49 24.12
N LYS A 76 -68.83 70.38 24.76
CA LYS A 76 -68.67 70.07 26.19
C LYS A 76 -68.23 71.31 26.98
N SER A 77 -68.50 71.30 28.29
CA SER A 77 -67.85 72.24 29.20
C SER A 77 -66.36 71.89 29.32
N ALA A 78 -65.50 72.86 29.63
CA ALA A 78 -64.07 72.60 29.84
C ALA A 78 -63.83 71.53 30.93
N LEU A 79 -64.61 71.56 32.01
CA LEU A 79 -64.57 70.56 33.08
C LEU A 79 -65.05 69.18 32.60
N GLY A 80 -66.12 69.13 31.78
CA GLY A 80 -66.62 67.87 31.21
C GLY A 80 -65.61 67.23 30.26
N TYR A 81 -64.97 68.02 29.40
CA TYR A 81 -63.91 67.56 28.50
C TYR A 81 -62.69 67.04 29.27
N LEU A 82 -62.24 67.76 30.30
CA LEU A 82 -61.12 67.31 31.15
C LEU A 82 -61.46 66.02 31.89
N SER A 83 -62.67 65.90 32.44
CA SER A 83 -63.13 64.69 33.12
C SER A 83 -63.13 63.49 32.18
N GLU A 84 -63.69 63.62 30.98
CA GLU A 84 -63.73 62.54 29.99
C GLU A 84 -62.35 62.20 29.42
N SER A 85 -61.51 63.20 29.17
CA SER A 85 -60.12 62.99 28.75
C SER A 85 -59.33 62.23 29.81
N MET A 86 -59.54 62.56 31.10
CA MET A 86 -58.92 61.83 32.21
C MET A 86 -59.45 60.40 32.30
N GLN A 87 -60.77 60.19 32.21
CA GLN A 87 -61.38 58.85 32.20
C GLN A 87 -60.85 57.98 31.05
N LYS A 88 -60.72 58.55 29.85
CA LYS A 88 -60.16 57.86 28.67
C LYS A 88 -58.70 57.51 28.87
N SER A 89 -57.91 58.41 29.44
CA SER A 89 -56.50 58.14 29.78
C SER A 89 -56.38 57.04 30.83
N MET A 90 -57.21 57.07 31.87
CA MET A 90 -57.26 56.02 32.90
C MET A 90 -57.68 54.67 32.29
N GLN A 91 -58.69 54.65 31.42
CA GLN A 91 -59.10 53.44 30.69
C GLN A 91 -57.95 52.84 29.87
N LEU A 92 -57.16 53.68 29.19
CA LEU A 92 -56.04 53.23 28.36
C LEU A 92 -54.86 52.69 29.19
N VAL A 93 -54.63 53.27 30.37
CA VAL A 93 -53.45 52.95 31.19
C VAL A 93 -53.72 51.88 32.25
N THR A 94 -54.83 51.99 33.00
CA THR A 94 -55.17 51.07 34.10
C THR A 94 -56.28 50.10 33.76
N GLY A 95 -56.95 50.27 32.61
CA GLY A 95 -58.13 49.50 32.21
C GLY A 95 -59.44 49.92 32.89
N SER A 96 -59.42 50.96 33.74
CA SER A 96 -60.58 51.42 34.52
C SER A 96 -60.74 52.94 34.41
N PRO A 97 -61.90 53.47 33.96
CA PRO A 97 -62.09 54.90 33.76
C PRO A 97 -62.35 55.65 35.06
N ARG A 98 -62.69 54.94 36.15
CA ARG A 98 -63.03 55.50 37.46
C ARG A 98 -61.84 55.60 38.40
N ASP A 99 -60.66 55.20 37.96
CA ASP A 99 -59.48 55.24 38.80
C ASP A 99 -59.05 56.69 39.06
N THR A 100 -58.62 56.93 40.29
CA THR A 100 -58.01 58.20 40.70
C THR A 100 -56.53 58.24 40.31
N VAL A 101 -55.94 59.44 40.27
CA VAL A 101 -54.51 59.62 40.00
C VAL A 101 -53.63 58.82 40.98
N LYS A 102 -54.01 58.74 42.25
CA LYS A 102 -53.29 57.94 43.25
C LYS A 102 -53.35 56.42 42.96
N GLN A 103 -54.49 55.94 42.45
CA GLN A 103 -54.65 54.54 42.05
C GLN A 103 -53.86 54.22 40.76
N LEU A 104 -53.82 55.17 39.82
CA LEU A 104 -52.96 55.12 38.65
C LEU A 104 -51.48 54.95 39.06
N GLU A 105 -50.96 55.82 39.92
CA GLU A 105 -49.58 55.72 40.44
C GLU A 105 -49.30 54.37 41.08
N THR A 106 -50.21 53.88 41.92
CA THR A 106 -50.07 52.58 42.59
C THR A 106 -50.03 51.42 41.59
N LYS A 107 -50.93 51.41 40.61
CA LYS A 107 -51.00 50.35 39.59
C LYS A 107 -49.78 50.37 38.68
N ILE A 108 -49.33 51.56 38.27
CA ILE A 108 -48.10 51.70 37.48
C ILE A 108 -46.90 51.17 38.27
N ALA A 109 -46.75 51.56 39.53
CA ALA A 109 -45.66 51.06 40.39
C ALA A 109 -45.70 49.54 40.55
N SER A 110 -46.89 48.94 40.67
CA SER A 110 -47.04 47.48 40.78
C SER A 110 -46.67 46.73 39.50
N ALA A 111 -46.93 47.32 38.32
CA ALA A 111 -46.68 46.68 37.03
C ALA A 111 -45.27 46.95 36.47
N ALA A 112 -44.70 48.13 36.75
CA ALA A 112 -43.39 48.57 36.28
C ALA A 112 -42.24 48.31 37.28
N GLY A 113 -42.58 47.89 38.51
CA GLY A 113 -41.65 47.92 39.64
C GLY A 113 -41.35 49.36 40.10
N GLU A 114 -40.41 49.53 41.04
CA GLU A 114 -39.93 50.86 41.51
C GLU A 114 -39.19 51.68 40.43
N THR A 115 -39.41 51.39 39.16
CA THR A 115 -38.75 52.07 38.05
C THR A 115 -39.42 53.44 37.83
N SER A 116 -38.78 54.50 38.30
CA SER A 116 -39.23 55.91 38.27
C SER A 116 -39.31 56.56 36.88
N GLY A 117 -39.77 55.83 35.85
CA GLY A 117 -39.84 56.29 34.45
C GLY A 117 -41.27 56.50 33.93
N SER A 118 -41.38 57.01 32.69
CA SER A 118 -42.66 57.04 31.97
C SER A 118 -43.08 55.62 31.57
N LEU A 119 -44.39 55.37 31.49
CA LEU A 119 -44.94 54.07 31.05
C LEU A 119 -44.43 53.63 29.68
N LEU A 120 -44.26 54.58 28.76
CA LEU A 120 -43.71 54.31 27.44
C LEU A 120 -42.25 53.82 27.52
N GLY A 121 -41.47 54.35 28.48
CA GLY A 121 -40.12 53.88 28.75
C GLY A 121 -40.09 52.44 29.27
N VAL A 122 -40.99 52.09 30.19
CA VAL A 122 -41.11 50.73 30.74
C VAL A 122 -41.50 49.73 29.65
N LEU A 123 -42.48 50.07 28.79
CA LEU A 123 -42.88 49.25 27.66
C LEU A 123 -41.73 49.06 26.66
N SER A 124 -41.04 50.15 26.30
CA SER A 124 -39.87 50.07 25.41
C SER A 124 -38.75 49.22 25.99
N GLN A 125 -38.51 49.28 27.30
CA GLN A 125 -37.52 48.45 27.97
C GLN A 125 -37.92 46.98 27.97
N ARG A 126 -39.19 46.67 28.25
CA ARG A 126 -39.75 45.31 28.19
C ARG A 126 -39.68 44.74 26.78
N ASP A 127 -39.98 45.54 25.76
CA ASP A 127 -39.86 45.13 24.36
C ASP A 127 -38.40 44.81 24.00
N GLN A 128 -37.45 45.64 24.45
CA GLN A 128 -36.02 45.34 24.26
C GLN A 128 -35.59 44.07 25.00
N GLU A 129 -36.09 43.86 26.22
CA GLU A 129 -35.83 42.64 27.00
C GLU A 129 -36.40 41.40 26.30
N ILE A 130 -37.63 41.46 25.78
CA ILE A 130 -38.26 40.39 25.02
C ILE A 130 -37.47 40.10 23.73
N GLN A 131 -37.02 41.13 23.01
CA GLN A 131 -36.19 40.96 21.83
C GLN A 131 -34.86 40.28 22.17
N ASN A 132 -34.19 40.71 23.25
CA ASN A 132 -32.96 40.11 23.72
C ASN A 132 -33.16 38.64 24.15
N LEU A 133 -34.25 38.33 24.86
CA LEU A 133 -34.61 36.97 25.26
C LEU A 133 -34.92 36.08 24.05
N ARG A 134 -35.64 36.59 23.06
CA ARG A 134 -35.91 35.86 21.80
C ARG A 134 -34.64 35.59 21.02
N ALA A 135 -33.75 36.58 20.92
CA ALA A 135 -32.44 36.41 20.29
C ALA A 135 -31.59 35.38 21.05
N GLY A 136 -31.59 35.44 22.38
CA GLY A 136 -30.90 34.49 23.25
C GLY A 136 -31.44 33.06 23.10
N LEU A 137 -32.76 32.88 23.05
CA LEU A 137 -33.40 31.59 22.84
C LEU A 137 -33.04 31.00 21.47
N ALA A 138 -33.14 31.80 20.40
CA ALA A 138 -32.77 31.36 19.06
C ALA A 138 -31.27 30.98 18.97
N ALA A 139 -30.40 31.74 19.64
CA ALA A 139 -28.98 31.41 19.71
C ALA A 139 -28.72 30.12 20.50
N ALA A 140 -29.44 29.90 21.60
CA ALA A 140 -29.34 28.69 22.41
C ALA A 140 -29.85 27.45 21.67
N GLU A 141 -30.96 27.57 20.93
CA GLU A 141 -31.48 26.50 20.07
C GLU A 141 -30.49 26.15 18.96
N ALA A 142 -29.94 27.16 18.27
CA ALA A 142 -28.91 26.93 17.26
C ALA A 142 -27.64 26.30 17.84
N ALA A 143 -27.22 26.68 19.05
CA ALA A 143 -26.08 26.07 19.73
C ALA A 143 -26.36 24.62 20.13
N ARG A 144 -27.57 24.31 20.62
CA ARG A 144 -28.01 22.95 20.93
C ARG A 144 -27.99 22.08 19.67
N ASP A 145 -28.54 22.57 18.56
CA ASP A 145 -28.62 21.80 17.32
C ASP A 145 -27.23 21.53 16.74
N ARG A 146 -26.30 22.50 16.83
CA ARG A 146 -24.88 22.26 16.50
C ARG A 146 -24.25 21.20 17.41
N ALA A 147 -24.45 21.30 18.72
CA ALA A 147 -23.90 20.33 19.66
C ALA A 147 -24.44 18.90 19.44
N LEU A 148 -25.71 18.77 19.03
CA LEU A 148 -26.29 17.48 18.64
C LEU A 148 -25.66 16.93 17.36
N ALA A 149 -25.50 17.78 16.33
CA ALA A 149 -24.83 17.38 15.09
C ALA A 149 -23.37 16.97 15.31
N ASP A 150 -22.64 17.72 16.14
CA ASP A 150 -21.25 17.41 16.51
C ASP A 150 -21.17 16.08 17.27
N ARG A 151 -22.08 15.85 18.22
CA ARG A 151 -22.17 14.58 18.94
C ARG A 151 -22.45 13.42 18.00
N GLU A 152 -23.37 13.55 17.05
CA GLU A 152 -23.65 12.50 16.07
C GLU A 152 -22.46 12.21 15.17
N ASN A 153 -21.76 13.25 14.70
CA ASN A 153 -20.55 13.11 13.91
C ASN A 153 -19.45 12.38 14.70
N GLU A 154 -19.30 12.72 15.98
CA GLU A 154 -18.33 12.07 16.85
C GLU A 154 -18.68 10.61 17.14
N VAL A 155 -19.95 10.30 17.37
CA VAL A 155 -20.42 8.90 17.50
C VAL A 155 -20.12 8.13 16.22
N ARG A 156 -20.43 8.67 15.04
CA ARG A 156 -20.12 8.01 13.75
C ARG A 156 -18.60 7.80 13.59
N ARG A 157 -17.79 8.78 13.98
CA ARG A 157 -16.32 8.70 13.93
C ARG A 157 -15.80 7.58 14.84
N VAL A 158 -16.25 7.54 16.10
CA VAL A 158 -15.84 6.52 17.08
C VAL A 158 -16.28 5.13 16.64
N THR A 159 -17.52 4.95 16.21
CA THR A 159 -18.01 3.66 15.69
C THR A 159 -17.21 3.19 14.45
N GLY A 160 -16.83 4.11 13.55
CA GLY A 160 -15.97 3.79 12.41
C GLY A 160 -14.57 3.35 12.83
N ILE A 161 -13.99 3.98 13.86
CA ILE A 161 -12.70 3.59 14.43
C ILE A 161 -12.79 2.22 15.12
N GLU A 162 -13.84 1.97 15.92
CA GLU A 162 -14.03 0.68 16.58
C GLU A 162 -14.21 -0.46 15.58
N THR A 163 -14.94 -0.21 14.49
CA THR A 163 -15.15 -1.19 13.41
C THR A 163 -13.84 -1.49 12.69
N SER A 164 -13.10 -0.46 12.26
CA SER A 164 -11.82 -0.66 11.57
C SER A 164 -10.76 -1.30 12.49
N SER A 165 -10.76 -0.96 13.78
CA SER A 165 -9.89 -1.60 14.77
C SER A 165 -10.24 -3.07 14.97
N ARG A 166 -11.53 -3.43 15.03
CA ARG A 166 -11.97 -4.83 15.12
C ARG A 166 -11.57 -5.62 13.88
N GLU A 167 -11.83 -5.09 12.69
CA GLU A 167 -11.43 -5.71 11.41
C GLU A 167 -9.91 -5.92 11.35
N SER A 168 -9.13 -4.92 11.80
CA SER A 168 -7.67 -5.03 11.87
C SER A 168 -7.20 -6.09 12.86
N LEU A 169 -7.85 -6.24 14.02
CA LEU A 169 -7.53 -7.28 15.00
C LEU A 169 -7.90 -8.68 14.50
N GLU A 170 -9.04 -8.81 13.82
CA GLU A 170 -9.46 -10.07 13.19
C GLU A 170 -8.50 -10.48 12.07
N ALA A 171 -8.09 -9.53 11.21
CA ALA A 171 -7.10 -9.77 10.18
C ALA A 171 -5.74 -10.16 10.77
N LEU A 172 -5.26 -9.44 11.80
CA LEU A 172 -4.01 -9.75 12.47
C LEU A 172 -4.04 -11.13 13.13
N ASN A 173 -5.16 -11.50 13.78
CA ASN A 173 -5.32 -12.84 14.36
C ASN A 173 -5.33 -13.92 13.28
N ALA A 174 -5.97 -13.68 12.12
CA ALA A 174 -5.96 -14.59 11.00
C ALA A 174 -4.54 -14.78 10.42
N ASP A 175 -3.77 -13.70 10.29
CA ASP A 175 -2.37 -13.75 9.86
C ASP A 175 -1.48 -14.48 10.87
N VAL A 176 -1.65 -14.21 12.17
CA VAL A 176 -0.92 -14.92 13.23
C VAL A 176 -1.22 -16.42 13.22
N ASN A 177 -2.48 -16.81 13.01
CA ASN A 177 -2.83 -18.22 12.90
C ASN A 177 -2.23 -18.85 11.64
N ARG A 178 -2.28 -18.16 10.49
CA ARG A 178 -1.61 -18.62 9.27
C ARG A 178 -0.11 -18.80 9.46
N TYR A 179 0.56 -17.87 10.15
CA TYR A 179 1.99 -18.01 10.45
C TYR A 179 2.27 -19.17 11.40
N LYS A 180 1.43 -19.40 12.40
CA LYS A 180 1.55 -20.59 13.27
C LYS A 180 1.42 -21.87 12.46
N ASP A 181 0.38 -21.96 11.62
CA ASP A 181 0.15 -23.14 10.76
C ASP A 181 1.33 -23.38 9.82
N GLN A 182 1.89 -22.31 9.22
CA GLN A 182 3.09 -22.40 8.37
C GLN A 182 4.33 -22.85 9.14
N VAL A 183 4.53 -22.37 10.38
CA VAL A 183 5.66 -22.77 11.23
C VAL A 183 5.52 -24.23 11.65
N ASP A 184 4.32 -24.67 12.01
CA ASP A 184 4.07 -26.07 12.38
C ASP A 184 4.23 -26.99 11.17
N GLN A 185 3.72 -26.60 9.99
CA GLN A 185 3.97 -27.32 8.74
C GLN A 185 5.47 -27.42 8.43
N TYR A 186 6.21 -26.32 8.55
CA TYR A 186 7.65 -26.33 8.29
C TYR A 186 8.42 -27.21 9.29
N ARG A 187 8.00 -27.23 10.55
CA ARG A 187 8.56 -28.13 11.57
C ARG A 187 8.30 -29.60 11.23
N ASP A 188 7.09 -29.93 10.79
CA ASP A 188 6.73 -31.28 10.40
C ASP A 188 7.50 -31.73 9.15
N GLU A 189 7.59 -30.88 8.13
CA GLU A 189 8.39 -31.10 6.93
C GLU A 189 9.88 -31.30 7.27
N MET A 190 10.44 -30.48 8.16
CA MET A 190 11.82 -30.61 8.61
C MET A 190 12.06 -31.91 9.40
N ASN A 191 11.11 -32.30 10.27
CA ASN A 191 11.18 -33.56 11.00
C ASN A 191 11.10 -34.77 10.06
N LEU A 192 10.21 -34.72 9.06
CA LEU A 192 10.10 -35.76 8.02
C LEU A 192 11.37 -35.85 7.18
N ALA A 193 11.91 -34.71 6.73
CA ALA A 193 13.16 -34.67 5.97
C ALA A 193 14.33 -35.21 6.78
N LYS A 194 14.42 -34.87 8.07
CA LYS A 194 15.43 -35.40 8.98
C LYS A 194 15.29 -36.91 9.15
N ALA A 195 14.08 -37.42 9.39
CA ALA A 195 13.84 -38.86 9.52
C ALA A 195 14.18 -39.62 8.24
N ALA A 196 13.86 -39.05 7.07
CA ALA A 196 14.22 -39.63 5.77
C ALA A 196 15.75 -39.67 5.58
N ARG A 197 16.46 -38.59 5.92
CA ARG A 197 17.93 -38.54 5.87
C ARG A 197 18.59 -39.51 6.84
N ASP A 198 18.09 -39.60 8.06
CA ASP A 198 18.61 -40.54 9.06
C ASP A 198 18.41 -41.99 8.57
N ALA A 199 17.27 -42.30 7.94
CA ALA A 199 17.02 -43.60 7.32
C ALA A 199 17.94 -43.89 6.11
N GLU A 200 18.20 -42.90 5.24
CA GLU A 200 19.16 -43.02 4.14
C GLU A 200 20.58 -43.31 4.65
N VAL A 201 21.01 -42.57 5.68
CA VAL A 201 22.34 -42.75 6.30
C VAL A 201 22.47 -44.14 6.92
N GLU A 202 21.46 -44.61 7.65
CA GLU A 202 21.49 -45.96 8.22
C GLU A 202 21.46 -47.04 7.15
N LYS A 203 20.70 -46.87 6.06
CA LYS A 203 20.73 -47.78 4.91
C LYS A 203 22.09 -47.81 4.24
N ALA A 204 22.73 -46.66 4.03
CA ALA A 204 24.06 -46.57 3.46
C ALA A 204 25.10 -47.25 4.36
N ARG A 205 25.04 -47.00 5.68
CA ARG A 205 25.91 -47.67 6.67
C ARG A 205 25.73 -49.18 6.68
N ALA A 206 24.50 -49.66 6.62
CA ALA A 206 24.21 -51.09 6.55
C ALA A 206 24.80 -51.72 5.28
N ALA A 207 24.60 -51.09 4.12
CA ALA A 207 25.16 -51.56 2.85
C ALA A 207 26.71 -51.56 2.87
N THR A 208 27.35 -50.53 3.43
CA THR A 208 28.81 -50.50 3.58
C THR A 208 29.31 -51.62 4.48
N ARG A 209 28.67 -51.89 5.62
CA ARG A 209 29.04 -53.00 6.51
C ARG A 209 28.89 -54.36 5.82
N GLU A 210 27.85 -54.52 5.00
CA GLU A 210 27.63 -55.75 4.24
C GLU A 210 28.75 -55.98 3.21
N VAL A 211 29.12 -54.92 2.47
CA VAL A 211 30.25 -54.96 1.52
C VAL A 211 31.57 -55.22 2.24
N GLU A 212 31.85 -54.57 3.36
CA GLU A 212 33.05 -54.83 4.16
C GLU A 212 33.12 -56.28 4.65
N THR A 213 31.98 -56.84 5.06
CA THR A 213 31.90 -58.24 5.51
C THR A 213 32.15 -59.21 4.35
N ALA A 214 31.58 -58.93 3.18
CA ALA A 214 31.80 -59.70 1.96
C ALA A 214 33.28 -59.65 1.53
N LEU A 215 33.87 -58.46 1.44
CA LEU A 215 35.28 -58.27 1.09
C LEU A 215 36.23 -58.96 2.08
N ASN A 216 35.96 -58.90 3.38
CA ASN A 216 36.77 -59.60 4.38
C ASN A 216 36.66 -61.14 4.24
N THR A 217 35.48 -61.64 3.86
CA THR A 217 35.28 -63.06 3.58
C THR A 217 36.07 -63.46 2.33
N ASP A 218 35.97 -62.68 1.25
CA ASP A 218 36.71 -62.90 0.01
C ASP A 218 38.23 -62.83 0.22
N ILE A 219 38.72 -61.86 1.00
CA ILE A 219 40.14 -61.77 1.36
C ILE A 219 40.60 -63.03 2.10
N THR A 220 39.79 -63.52 3.05
CA THR A 220 40.11 -64.74 3.80
C THR A 220 40.15 -65.96 2.87
N GLU A 221 39.19 -66.08 1.96
CA GLU A 221 39.14 -67.16 0.99
C GLU A 221 40.31 -67.10 0.00
N LEU A 222 40.60 -65.91 -0.55
CA LEU A 222 41.74 -65.69 -1.44
C LEU A 222 43.07 -65.97 -0.74
N GLN A 223 43.22 -65.63 0.54
CA GLN A 223 44.40 -66.00 1.32
C GLN A 223 44.55 -67.52 1.47
N GLN A 224 43.46 -68.23 1.74
CA GLN A 224 43.47 -69.70 1.78
C GLN A 224 43.82 -70.30 0.42
N GLN A 225 43.20 -69.81 -0.66
CA GLN A 225 43.50 -70.22 -2.02
C GLN A 225 44.95 -69.90 -2.40
N LEU A 226 45.49 -68.77 -1.98
CA LEU A 226 46.88 -68.37 -2.24
C LEU A 226 47.87 -69.28 -1.52
N VAL A 227 47.60 -69.68 -0.26
CA VAL A 227 48.40 -70.67 0.44
C VAL A 227 48.37 -72.02 -0.28
N LEU A 228 47.18 -72.48 -0.70
CA LEU A 228 47.04 -73.71 -1.48
C LEU A 228 47.73 -73.62 -2.86
N ALA A 229 47.60 -72.47 -3.54
CA ALA A 229 48.25 -72.19 -4.81
C ALA A 229 49.77 -72.12 -4.68
N GLN A 230 50.29 -71.57 -3.59
CA GLN A 230 51.72 -71.57 -3.28
C GLN A 230 52.22 -72.97 -2.96
N GLU A 231 51.48 -73.77 -2.21
CA GLU A 231 51.83 -75.16 -1.92
C GLU A 231 51.80 -76.02 -3.20
N THR A 232 50.76 -75.87 -4.02
CA THR A 232 50.68 -76.53 -5.33
C THR A 232 51.70 -76.00 -6.31
N SER A 233 52.04 -74.72 -6.32
CA SER A 233 53.10 -74.14 -7.16
C SER A 233 54.47 -74.59 -6.70
N LYS A 234 54.73 -74.72 -5.39
CA LYS A 234 55.96 -75.32 -4.87
C LYS A 234 56.08 -76.77 -5.29
N ARG A 235 55.00 -77.55 -5.17
CA ARG A 235 54.92 -78.93 -5.67
C ARG A 235 55.05 -79.02 -7.19
N LEU A 236 54.42 -78.11 -7.92
CA LEU A 236 54.50 -78.02 -9.38
C LEU A 236 55.87 -77.53 -9.82
N GLN A 237 56.57 -76.64 -9.11
CA GLN A 237 57.96 -76.25 -9.39
C GLN A 237 58.93 -77.39 -9.09
N GLU A 238 58.68 -78.18 -8.05
CA GLU A 238 59.38 -79.43 -7.81
C GLU A 238 59.13 -80.45 -8.95
N GLN A 239 57.91 -80.51 -9.52
CA GLN A 239 57.56 -81.32 -10.69
C GLN A 239 58.01 -80.72 -12.05
N MET A 240 58.06 -79.39 -12.18
CA MET A 240 58.32 -78.59 -13.39
C MET A 240 59.75 -78.06 -13.45
N ARG A 241 60.62 -78.44 -12.51
CA ARG A 241 62.08 -78.42 -12.69
C ARG A 241 62.54 -79.14 -13.97
N GLY A 242 61.63 -79.76 -14.73
CA GLY A 242 61.84 -80.29 -16.08
C GLY A 242 60.99 -79.72 -17.22
N GLN A 243 60.02 -78.81 -17.04
CA GLN A 243 59.16 -78.35 -18.16
C GLN A 243 58.75 -76.88 -18.01
N SER A 244 58.94 -76.08 -19.07
CA SER A 244 58.66 -74.64 -19.14
C SER A 244 57.53 -74.37 -20.14
N PHE A 245 56.55 -73.54 -19.79
CA PHE A 245 55.58 -72.95 -20.74
C PHE A 245 55.11 -71.54 -20.34
N LYS A 246 54.80 -70.75 -21.37
CA LYS A 246 54.64 -69.28 -21.46
C LYS A 246 53.26 -68.74 -21.03
N ALA A 247 53.19 -67.44 -20.74
CA ALA A 247 51.99 -66.65 -20.46
C ALA A 247 51.44 -65.93 -21.73
N GLY A 248 50.11 -65.84 -21.87
CA GLY A 248 49.38 -64.91 -22.77
C GLY A 248 48.89 -63.68 -21.98
N ASP A 249 48.27 -62.64 -22.55
CA ASP A 249 47.65 -62.42 -23.87
C ASP A 249 47.76 -60.90 -24.20
N GLU A 250 47.98 -60.54 -25.46
CA GLU A 250 48.85 -59.40 -25.84
C GLU A 250 48.14 -58.25 -26.62
N TYR A 251 46.84 -58.04 -26.42
CA TYR A 251 46.00 -57.18 -27.30
C TYR A 251 45.33 -55.93 -26.66
N ALA A 252 45.52 -55.64 -25.37
CA ALA A 252 44.69 -54.64 -24.67
C ALA A 252 45.07 -53.15 -24.86
N LEU A 253 46.15 -52.85 -25.59
CA LEU A 253 46.76 -51.51 -25.66
C LEU A 253 46.81 -50.91 -27.08
N VAL A 254 46.08 -51.51 -28.03
CA VAL A 254 46.02 -51.05 -29.43
C VAL A 254 44.82 -50.12 -29.61
N ASP A 255 45.05 -48.89 -30.04
CA ASP A 255 44.00 -47.89 -30.29
C ASP A 255 43.50 -47.91 -31.74
N GLY A 256 44.33 -48.38 -32.68
CA GLY A 256 43.98 -48.54 -34.09
C GLY A 256 45.12 -49.11 -34.91
N GLU A 257 44.99 -49.04 -36.23
CA GLU A 257 45.88 -49.64 -37.21
C GLU A 257 46.12 -48.70 -38.41
N VAL A 258 47.31 -48.79 -38.98
CA VAL A 258 47.67 -48.15 -40.24
C VAL A 258 47.01 -48.90 -41.40
N ILE A 259 46.08 -48.22 -42.07
CA ILE A 259 45.32 -48.75 -43.22
C ILE A 259 45.93 -48.39 -44.58
N GLY A 260 46.82 -47.41 -44.61
CA GLY A 260 47.51 -46.97 -45.82
C GLY A 260 48.62 -45.97 -45.53
N LEU A 261 49.49 -45.73 -46.51
CA LEU A 261 50.58 -44.78 -46.43
C LEU A 261 50.80 -44.09 -47.78
N ASP A 262 51.10 -42.81 -47.74
CA ASP A 262 51.56 -42.04 -48.89
C ASP A 262 53.01 -41.61 -48.63
N SER A 263 53.94 -42.34 -49.23
CA SER A 263 55.38 -42.10 -49.09
C SER A 263 55.86 -40.82 -49.78
N ALA A 264 55.10 -40.27 -50.73
CA ALA A 264 55.48 -39.03 -51.41
C ALA A 264 55.22 -37.81 -50.51
N GLU A 265 54.10 -37.83 -49.77
CA GLU A 265 53.66 -36.75 -48.88
C GLU A 265 54.03 -36.98 -47.40
N ASN A 266 54.68 -38.10 -47.09
CA ASN A 266 55.04 -38.50 -45.72
C ASN A 266 53.84 -38.55 -44.76
N THR A 267 52.71 -39.06 -45.27
CA THR A 267 51.45 -39.18 -44.52
C THR A 267 51.01 -40.63 -44.39
N VAL A 268 50.27 -40.91 -43.33
CA VAL A 268 49.78 -42.22 -42.95
C VAL A 268 48.27 -42.13 -42.75
N PHE A 269 47.55 -43.12 -43.27
CA PHE A 269 46.12 -43.28 -43.04
C PHE A 269 45.90 -44.27 -41.91
N VAL A 270 45.17 -43.86 -40.87
CA VAL A 270 44.83 -44.69 -39.71
C VAL A 270 43.31 -44.86 -39.61
N ASN A 271 42.85 -45.99 -39.09
CA ASN A 271 41.42 -46.28 -38.89
C ASN A 271 40.84 -45.71 -37.57
N ILE A 272 41.40 -44.59 -37.11
CA ILE A 272 40.93 -43.85 -35.94
C ILE A 272 40.41 -42.50 -36.44
N GLY A 273 39.12 -42.24 -36.27
CA GLY A 273 38.44 -41.02 -36.72
C GLY A 273 37.65 -40.33 -35.62
N ARG A 274 36.72 -39.45 -36.00
CA ARG A 274 35.85 -38.70 -35.09
C ARG A 274 34.97 -39.59 -34.23
N ALA A 275 34.51 -40.73 -34.77
CA ALA A 275 33.74 -41.71 -34.03
C ALA A 275 34.52 -42.29 -32.84
N GLN A 276 35.86 -42.31 -32.93
CA GLN A 276 36.75 -42.70 -31.85
C GLN A 276 37.31 -41.48 -31.09
N LYS A 277 36.76 -40.27 -31.28
CA LYS A 277 37.19 -39.02 -30.59
C LYS A 277 38.62 -38.58 -30.92
N ALA A 278 39.15 -38.97 -32.09
CA ALA A 278 40.39 -38.41 -32.57
C ALA A 278 40.17 -36.94 -32.98
N VAL A 279 41.11 -36.05 -32.62
CA VAL A 279 41.08 -34.63 -33.00
C VAL A 279 42.32 -34.25 -33.81
N LEU A 280 42.19 -33.20 -34.60
CA LEU A 280 43.31 -32.61 -35.35
C LEU A 280 44.43 -32.19 -34.38
N GLY A 281 45.68 -32.51 -34.72
CA GLY A 281 46.87 -32.24 -33.90
C GLY A 281 47.16 -33.30 -32.84
N MET A 282 46.27 -34.28 -32.63
CA MET A 282 46.54 -35.40 -31.72
C MET A 282 47.71 -36.23 -32.25
N SER A 283 48.62 -36.62 -31.37
CA SER A 283 49.80 -37.41 -31.72
C SER A 283 49.62 -38.87 -31.32
N PHE A 284 50.10 -39.79 -32.15
CA PHE A 284 50.10 -41.22 -31.87
C PHE A 284 51.46 -41.83 -32.17
N GLU A 285 51.80 -42.89 -31.44
CA GLU A 285 52.97 -43.73 -31.69
C GLU A 285 52.55 -44.98 -32.48
N ILE A 286 53.35 -45.33 -33.48
CA ILE A 286 53.16 -46.49 -34.34
C ILE A 286 54.12 -47.59 -33.87
N TYR A 287 53.60 -48.80 -33.73
CA TYR A 287 54.33 -50.01 -33.37
C TYR A 287 54.11 -51.10 -34.42
N SER A 288 55.12 -51.96 -34.60
CA SER A 288 55.01 -53.05 -35.58
C SER A 288 53.96 -54.10 -35.19
N GLU A 289 53.78 -54.35 -33.88
CA GLU A 289 52.90 -55.39 -33.36
C GLU A 289 52.32 -54.96 -32.00
N PRO A 290 51.12 -55.44 -31.61
CA PRO A 290 50.50 -55.18 -30.30
C PRO A 290 51.42 -55.45 -29.09
N THR A 291 52.25 -56.49 -29.20
CA THR A 291 53.19 -56.96 -28.16
C THR A 291 54.29 -55.96 -27.83
N ALA A 292 54.53 -54.98 -28.69
CA ALA A 292 55.53 -53.93 -28.50
C ALA A 292 55.02 -52.79 -27.60
N ILE A 293 53.71 -52.73 -27.33
CA ILE A 293 53.08 -51.73 -26.48
C ILE A 293 53.07 -52.28 -25.05
N ARG A 294 54.25 -52.39 -24.43
CA ARG A 294 54.39 -52.88 -23.05
C ARG A 294 55.18 -51.88 -22.23
N PRO A 295 54.66 -51.39 -21.09
CA PRO A 295 55.44 -50.54 -20.21
C PRO A 295 56.65 -51.30 -19.68
N ASP A 296 57.79 -50.63 -19.57
CA ASP A 296 58.99 -51.19 -18.95
C ASP A 296 58.66 -51.62 -17.52
N ALA A 297 59.00 -52.86 -17.16
CA ALA A 297 58.73 -53.43 -15.84
C ALA A 297 59.46 -52.73 -14.69
N GLN A 298 60.49 -51.91 -14.97
CA GLN A 298 61.21 -51.10 -13.98
C GLN A 298 60.79 -49.63 -13.93
N SER A 299 60.48 -48.98 -15.07
CA SER A 299 60.18 -47.54 -15.10
C SER A 299 58.70 -47.21 -15.31
N GLY A 300 57.89 -48.14 -15.82
CA GLY A 300 56.50 -47.91 -16.19
C GLY A 300 56.31 -47.12 -17.49
N ASP A 301 57.40 -46.72 -18.16
CA ASP A 301 57.35 -45.96 -19.41
C ASP A 301 57.08 -46.88 -20.61
N TYR A 302 56.29 -46.40 -21.56
CA TYR A 302 56.09 -47.10 -22.83
C TYR A 302 57.33 -46.93 -23.73
N PRO A 303 57.80 -48.00 -24.39
CA PRO A 303 58.89 -47.91 -25.35
C PRO A 303 58.48 -47.00 -26.51
N ALA A 304 59.43 -46.19 -27.00
CA ALA A 304 59.20 -45.34 -28.15
C ALA A 304 58.86 -46.17 -29.39
N GLY A 305 57.75 -45.81 -30.06
CA GLY A 305 57.30 -46.45 -31.30
C GLY A 305 58.29 -46.25 -32.46
N LYS A 306 58.07 -47.02 -33.53
CA LYS A 306 58.89 -46.91 -34.75
C LYS A 306 58.64 -45.60 -35.51
N ALA A 307 57.46 -45.01 -35.33
CA ALA A 307 57.17 -43.68 -35.82
C ALA A 307 56.19 -42.95 -34.89
N ALA A 308 56.25 -41.62 -34.89
CA ALA A 308 55.25 -40.75 -34.27
C ALA A 308 54.53 -39.99 -35.38
N ILE A 309 53.19 -40.00 -35.34
CA ILE A 309 52.33 -39.29 -36.29
C ILE A 309 51.53 -38.22 -35.58
N GLU A 310 51.23 -37.13 -36.28
CA GLU A 310 50.33 -36.06 -35.83
C GLU A 310 49.16 -35.98 -36.80
N LEU A 311 47.91 -36.06 -36.31
CA LEU A 311 46.73 -36.03 -37.16
C LEU A 311 46.55 -34.65 -37.82
N ILE A 312 46.61 -34.60 -39.15
CA ILE A 312 46.45 -33.37 -39.95
C ILE A 312 45.10 -33.32 -40.67
N ARG A 313 44.34 -34.42 -40.66
CA ARG A 313 42.95 -34.49 -41.15
C ARG A 313 42.24 -35.62 -40.43
N VAL A 314 40.99 -35.41 -40.03
CA VAL A 314 40.19 -36.42 -39.34
C VAL A 314 38.81 -36.50 -39.98
N ASP A 315 38.49 -37.67 -40.51
CA ASP A 315 37.19 -38.07 -41.04
C ASP A 315 36.43 -38.92 -39.99
N GLU A 316 35.28 -39.47 -40.35
CA GLU A 316 34.40 -40.15 -39.39
C GLU A 316 35.04 -41.38 -38.72
N ASN A 317 35.62 -42.29 -39.52
CA ASN A 317 36.23 -43.55 -39.06
C ASN A 317 37.70 -43.70 -39.49
N SER A 318 38.31 -42.61 -39.95
CA SER A 318 39.70 -42.60 -40.40
C SER A 318 40.33 -41.23 -40.22
N ALA A 319 41.65 -41.19 -40.16
CA ALA A 319 42.40 -39.96 -40.12
C ALA A 319 43.68 -40.05 -40.96
N VAL A 320 44.15 -38.89 -41.42
CA VAL A 320 45.45 -38.71 -42.07
C VAL A 320 46.40 -38.10 -41.05
N GLY A 321 47.44 -38.82 -40.70
CA GLY A 321 48.54 -38.36 -39.87
C GLY A 321 49.76 -37.99 -40.70
N ARG A 322 50.44 -36.90 -40.35
CA ARG A 322 51.78 -36.59 -40.85
C ARG A 322 52.81 -37.27 -39.96
N ILE A 323 53.79 -37.94 -40.55
CA ILE A 323 54.89 -38.55 -39.79
C ILE A 323 55.81 -37.44 -39.28
N VAL A 324 55.90 -37.29 -37.96
CA VAL A 324 56.74 -36.30 -37.26
C VAL A 324 58.12 -36.89 -36.94
N ARG A 325 58.16 -38.19 -36.64
CA ARG A 325 59.39 -38.92 -36.31
C ARG A 325 59.28 -40.33 -36.88
N GLU A 326 60.37 -40.83 -37.48
CA GLU A 326 60.46 -42.21 -37.94
C GLU A 326 61.86 -42.78 -37.61
N LYS A 327 61.91 -44.03 -37.14
CA LYS A 327 63.14 -44.71 -36.78
C LYS A 327 63.79 -45.31 -38.02
N ARG A 328 65.01 -44.87 -38.34
CA ARG A 328 65.79 -45.39 -39.48
C ARG A 328 65.94 -46.91 -39.41
N GLY A 329 65.57 -47.60 -40.49
CA GLY A 329 65.70 -49.05 -40.63
C GLY A 329 64.45 -49.86 -40.25
N ASN A 330 63.38 -49.24 -39.77
CA ASN A 330 62.10 -49.89 -39.52
C ASN A 330 60.94 -49.01 -40.03
N PRO A 331 60.62 -49.05 -41.34
CA PRO A 331 59.63 -48.15 -41.94
C PRO A 331 58.21 -48.46 -41.47
N VAL A 332 57.33 -47.46 -41.53
CA VAL A 332 55.89 -47.64 -41.34
C VAL A 332 55.31 -48.44 -42.52
N VAL A 333 54.50 -49.45 -42.22
CA VAL A 333 53.82 -50.31 -43.19
C VAL A 333 52.34 -50.44 -42.83
N LYS A 334 51.53 -50.81 -43.82
CA LYS A 334 50.14 -51.17 -43.57
C LYS A 334 50.10 -52.40 -42.66
N GLY A 335 49.24 -52.39 -41.64
CA GLY A 335 49.22 -53.46 -40.61
C GLY A 335 49.75 -53.04 -39.25
N ASP A 336 50.52 -51.95 -39.19
CA ASP A 336 51.09 -51.49 -37.94
C ASP A 336 50.01 -50.97 -36.99
N VAL A 337 50.21 -51.19 -35.71
CA VAL A 337 49.29 -50.74 -34.67
C VAL A 337 49.66 -49.36 -34.18
N VAL A 338 48.65 -48.60 -33.82
CA VAL A 338 48.76 -47.22 -33.38
C VAL A 338 48.27 -47.14 -31.94
N ALA A 339 49.00 -46.42 -31.09
CA ALA A 339 48.64 -46.21 -29.71
C ALA A 339 49.04 -44.82 -29.20
N ASN A 340 48.25 -44.26 -28.30
CA ASN A 340 48.55 -43.01 -27.60
C ASN A 340 48.26 -43.17 -26.11
N ALA A 341 49.29 -42.99 -25.28
CA ALA A 341 49.21 -43.20 -23.83
C ALA A 341 48.25 -42.25 -23.08
N VAL A 342 47.84 -41.13 -23.69
CA VAL A 342 46.92 -40.14 -23.10
C VAL A 342 45.52 -40.20 -23.74
N TYR A 343 45.37 -40.99 -24.79
CA TYR A 343 44.13 -41.15 -25.51
C TYR A 343 43.34 -42.33 -24.93
N ASP A 344 42.07 -42.08 -24.61
CA ASP A 344 41.14 -43.14 -24.23
C ASP A 344 39.84 -42.95 -25.04
N PRO A 345 39.58 -43.79 -26.05
CA PRO A 345 38.36 -43.69 -26.84
C PRO A 345 37.09 -43.97 -26.01
N LYS A 346 37.23 -44.68 -24.88
CA LYS A 346 36.12 -45.02 -23.97
C LYS A 346 35.83 -43.91 -22.95
N LYS A 347 36.68 -42.88 -22.83
CA LYS A 347 36.43 -41.79 -21.89
C LYS A 347 35.20 -40.98 -22.31
N SER A 348 34.18 -40.97 -21.47
CA SER A 348 33.02 -40.08 -21.62
C SER A 348 33.33 -38.74 -20.96
N TYR A 349 33.17 -37.64 -21.70
CA TYR A 349 33.36 -36.29 -21.16
C TYR A 349 32.06 -35.81 -20.53
N LYS A 350 32.12 -35.37 -19.28
CA LYS A 350 30.98 -34.80 -18.57
C LYS A 350 30.90 -33.31 -18.83
N MET A 351 29.80 -32.86 -19.42
CA MET A 351 29.57 -31.46 -19.77
C MET A 351 28.31 -30.92 -19.09
N LEU A 352 28.37 -29.68 -18.61
CA LEU A 352 27.17 -28.95 -18.22
C LEU A 352 26.84 -27.93 -19.31
N VAL A 353 25.59 -27.87 -19.75
CA VAL A 353 25.17 -26.95 -20.82
C VAL A 353 24.19 -25.94 -20.25
N TYR A 354 24.43 -24.65 -20.46
CA TYR A 354 23.50 -23.59 -20.04
C TYR A 354 23.63 -22.31 -20.88
N GLY A 355 22.50 -21.65 -21.17
CA GLY A 355 22.46 -20.36 -21.87
C GLY A 355 21.66 -20.41 -23.17
N ASN A 356 21.73 -19.32 -23.94
CA ASN A 356 21.06 -19.23 -25.24
C ASN A 356 21.98 -19.73 -26.36
N PHE A 357 21.50 -20.62 -27.21
CA PHE A 357 22.26 -21.19 -28.33
C PHE A 357 21.59 -20.87 -29.65
N ASP A 358 22.38 -20.83 -30.72
CA ASP A 358 21.92 -20.65 -32.11
C ASP A 358 22.23 -21.95 -32.89
N SER A 359 21.50 -23.01 -32.54
CA SER A 359 21.79 -24.37 -33.01
C SER A 359 21.55 -24.51 -34.52
N ASN A 360 20.54 -23.80 -35.03
CA ASN A 360 20.07 -23.80 -36.41
C ASN A 360 20.77 -22.75 -37.30
N VAL A 361 21.61 -21.88 -36.72
CA VAL A 361 22.39 -20.85 -37.42
C VAL A 361 21.50 -19.80 -38.10
N ASP A 362 20.41 -19.41 -37.43
CA ASP A 362 19.50 -18.36 -37.90
C ASP A 362 19.87 -16.96 -37.37
N GLY A 363 20.88 -16.89 -36.48
CA GLY A 363 21.38 -15.66 -35.88
C GLY A 363 20.64 -15.25 -34.61
N VAL A 364 19.65 -16.02 -34.15
CA VAL A 364 18.83 -15.73 -32.97
C VAL A 364 19.05 -16.80 -31.91
N ALA A 365 19.94 -16.51 -30.96
CA ALA A 365 20.20 -17.45 -29.88
C ALA A 365 19.02 -17.54 -28.89
N THR A 366 18.46 -18.74 -28.71
CA THR A 366 17.35 -19.01 -27.79
C THR A 366 17.69 -20.07 -26.74
N MET A 367 16.96 -20.08 -25.62
CA MET A 367 17.17 -21.07 -24.56
C MET A 367 16.56 -22.45 -24.90
N ALA A 368 15.63 -22.50 -25.85
CA ALA A 368 15.01 -23.76 -26.28
C ALA A 368 16.01 -24.66 -27.05
N GLU A 369 16.90 -24.02 -27.81
CA GLU A 369 17.95 -24.67 -28.60
C GLU A 369 19.08 -25.28 -27.76
N GLN A 370 19.07 -25.07 -26.44
CA GLN A 370 19.92 -25.84 -25.52
C GLN A 370 19.73 -27.35 -25.70
N SER A 371 18.51 -27.80 -25.97
CA SER A 371 18.22 -29.23 -26.18
C SER A 371 18.94 -29.83 -27.39
N ASP A 372 19.15 -29.04 -28.45
CA ASP A 372 19.89 -29.47 -29.63
C ASP A 372 21.39 -29.62 -29.33
N ILE A 373 21.94 -28.73 -28.50
CA ILE A 373 23.33 -28.82 -28.04
C ILE A 373 23.54 -30.04 -27.16
N VAL A 374 22.59 -30.33 -26.27
CA VAL A 374 22.61 -31.55 -25.44
C VAL A 374 22.60 -32.79 -26.32
N ALA A 375 21.68 -32.88 -27.29
CA ALA A 375 21.61 -34.00 -28.22
C ALA A 375 22.91 -34.15 -29.04
N MET A 376 23.54 -33.03 -29.43
CA MET A 376 24.81 -33.05 -30.14
C MET A 376 25.95 -33.65 -29.29
N ILE A 377 26.05 -33.25 -28.02
CA ILE A 377 27.05 -33.79 -27.08
C ILE A 377 26.83 -35.28 -26.83
N GLU A 378 25.57 -35.68 -26.61
CA GLU A 378 25.20 -37.08 -26.37
C GLU A 378 25.48 -37.95 -27.60
N SER A 379 25.17 -37.46 -28.81
CA SER A 379 25.45 -38.17 -30.06
C SER A 379 26.95 -38.39 -30.31
N TRP A 380 27.79 -37.49 -29.82
CA TRP A 380 29.24 -37.59 -29.87
C TRP A 380 29.81 -38.54 -28.78
N GLY A 381 29.00 -38.96 -27.82
CA GLY A 381 29.39 -39.84 -26.72
C GLY A 381 29.94 -39.11 -25.49
N GLY A 382 29.52 -37.86 -25.29
CA GLY A 382 29.65 -37.14 -24.02
C GLY A 382 28.42 -37.36 -23.12
N GLU A 383 28.57 -37.08 -21.84
CA GLU A 383 27.52 -37.16 -20.82
C GLU A 383 27.13 -35.74 -20.40
N VAL A 384 25.85 -35.36 -20.54
CA VAL A 384 25.38 -34.06 -20.07
C VAL A 384 24.87 -34.19 -18.63
N VAL A 385 25.41 -33.36 -17.75
CA VAL A 385 25.00 -33.30 -16.34
C VAL A 385 24.30 -31.98 -16.02
N THR A 386 23.45 -31.99 -15.00
CA THR A 386 22.63 -30.83 -14.61
C THR A 386 23.28 -29.95 -13.55
N GLU A 387 24.33 -30.42 -12.89
CA GLU A 387 24.98 -29.72 -11.78
C GLU A 387 26.48 -29.58 -11.98
N LEU A 388 27.01 -28.39 -11.66
CA LEU A 388 28.43 -28.11 -11.75
C LEU A 388 29.15 -28.72 -10.53
N THR A 389 29.61 -29.96 -10.70
CA THR A 389 30.38 -30.71 -9.70
C THR A 389 31.85 -30.82 -10.11
N GLY A 390 32.73 -31.28 -9.21
CA GLY A 390 34.15 -31.49 -9.51
C GLY A 390 34.45 -32.58 -10.54
N GLN A 391 33.43 -33.30 -11.03
CA GLN A 391 33.55 -34.30 -12.10
C GLN A 391 33.21 -33.74 -13.48
N VAL A 392 32.80 -32.46 -13.57
CA VAL A 392 32.49 -31.82 -14.86
C VAL A 392 33.79 -31.45 -15.55
N ASP A 393 34.00 -31.97 -16.76
CA ASP A 393 35.17 -31.67 -17.58
C ASP A 393 35.04 -30.30 -18.24
N PHE A 394 33.83 -29.93 -18.70
CA PHE A 394 33.58 -28.67 -19.40
C PHE A 394 32.24 -28.03 -19.03
N LEU A 395 32.25 -26.70 -18.88
CA LEU A 395 31.02 -25.91 -18.87
C LEU A 395 30.80 -25.33 -20.27
N VAL A 396 29.73 -25.74 -20.94
CA VAL A 396 29.30 -25.19 -22.23
C VAL A 396 28.34 -24.04 -21.98
N LEU A 397 28.79 -22.82 -22.25
CA LEU A 397 27.95 -21.63 -22.16
C LEU A 397 27.57 -21.10 -23.53
N GLY A 398 26.26 -20.86 -23.68
CA GLY A 398 25.70 -20.12 -24.80
C GLY A 398 25.89 -18.62 -24.64
N GLN A 399 25.20 -17.84 -25.45
CA GLN A 399 25.10 -16.40 -25.27
C GLN A 399 24.37 -16.06 -23.96
N ARG A 400 24.87 -15.04 -23.25
CA ARG A 400 24.24 -14.54 -22.03
C ARG A 400 22.87 -13.93 -22.36
N PRO A 401 21.78 -14.37 -21.70
CA PRO A 401 20.46 -13.79 -21.93
C PRO A 401 20.41 -12.30 -21.58
N VAL A 402 19.71 -11.51 -22.39
CA VAL A 402 19.59 -10.06 -22.18
C VAL A 402 18.44 -9.77 -21.23
N LEU A 403 18.74 -9.15 -20.09
CA LEU A 403 17.71 -8.70 -19.16
C LEU A 403 17.10 -7.38 -19.64
N ARG A 404 15.79 -7.37 -19.88
CA ARG A 404 15.05 -6.14 -20.22
C ARG A 404 15.06 -5.16 -19.03
N PRO A 405 14.85 -3.85 -19.26
CA PRO A 405 14.75 -2.88 -18.18
C PRO A 405 13.68 -3.29 -17.16
N GLN A 406 13.95 -3.00 -15.88
CA GLN A 406 13.03 -3.34 -14.81
C GLN A 406 11.67 -2.67 -15.06
N PRO A 407 10.55 -3.44 -15.10
CA PRO A 407 9.25 -2.86 -15.28
C PRO A 407 8.88 -2.00 -14.07
N PRO A 408 8.17 -0.86 -14.25
CA PRO A 408 7.68 -0.06 -13.14
C PRO A 408 6.73 -0.87 -12.26
N SER A 409 6.65 -0.53 -10.97
CA SER A 409 5.84 -1.25 -9.97
C SER A 409 4.33 -1.24 -10.25
N THR A 410 3.87 -0.37 -11.15
CA THR A 410 2.48 -0.29 -11.63
C THR A 410 2.19 -1.21 -12.82
N SER A 411 3.18 -1.95 -13.30
CA SER A 411 3.02 -2.83 -14.46
C SER A 411 2.09 -4.01 -14.15
N PRO A 412 1.36 -4.53 -15.16
CA PRO A 412 0.56 -5.74 -14.98
C PRO A 412 1.39 -6.91 -14.43
N VAL A 413 0.81 -7.70 -13.53
CA VAL A 413 1.45 -8.86 -12.90
C VAL A 413 2.15 -9.79 -13.91
N PRO A 414 1.58 -10.13 -15.09
CA PRO A 414 2.26 -10.97 -16.08
C PRO A 414 3.61 -10.42 -16.58
N VAL A 415 3.76 -9.10 -16.62
CA VAL A 415 5.01 -8.44 -17.04
C VAL A 415 6.07 -8.54 -15.94
N ILE A 416 5.65 -8.39 -14.68
CA ILE A 416 6.53 -8.51 -13.51
C ILE A 416 7.02 -9.96 -13.39
N ASP A 417 6.13 -10.95 -13.54
CA ASP A 417 6.48 -12.37 -13.47
C ASP A 417 7.47 -12.77 -14.56
N GLU A 418 7.25 -12.30 -15.80
CA GLU A 418 8.17 -12.55 -16.91
C GLU A 418 9.55 -11.92 -16.66
N TYR A 419 9.60 -10.69 -16.14
CA TYR A 419 10.87 -10.07 -15.74
C TYR A 419 11.58 -10.88 -14.65
N MET A 420 10.84 -11.38 -13.65
CA MET A 420 11.42 -12.22 -12.59
C MET A 420 11.95 -13.54 -13.13
N ARG A 421 11.26 -14.18 -14.10
CA ARG A 421 11.78 -15.37 -14.79
C ARG A 421 13.08 -15.08 -15.52
N GLN A 422 13.11 -14.03 -16.35
CA GLN A 422 14.32 -13.63 -17.09
C GLN A 422 15.49 -13.30 -16.14
N ARG A 423 15.20 -12.63 -15.02
CA ARG A 423 16.20 -12.33 -14.01
C ARG A 423 16.82 -13.59 -13.39
N ARG A 424 16.02 -14.62 -13.07
CA ARG A 424 16.53 -15.89 -12.54
C ARG A 424 17.42 -16.61 -13.55
N VAL A 425 17.03 -16.62 -14.81
CA VAL A 425 17.83 -17.24 -15.88
C VAL A 425 19.20 -16.59 -16.00
N VAL A 426 19.26 -15.25 -15.99
CA VAL A 426 20.50 -14.48 -16.04
C VAL A 426 21.36 -14.71 -14.79
N GLN A 427 20.75 -14.75 -13.60
CA GLN A 427 21.46 -15.02 -12.36
C GLN A 427 22.12 -16.41 -12.35
N GLU A 428 21.42 -17.42 -12.85
CA GLU A 428 21.99 -18.78 -12.93
C GLU A 428 23.12 -18.85 -13.98
N TYR A 429 22.99 -18.14 -15.10
CA TYR A 429 24.08 -18.01 -16.08
C TYR A 429 25.35 -17.43 -15.43
N ASP A 430 25.19 -16.29 -14.74
CA ASP A 430 26.31 -15.58 -14.10
C ASP A 430 26.92 -16.46 -12.99
N ARG A 431 26.08 -17.14 -12.19
CA ARG A 431 26.52 -18.08 -11.15
C ARG A 431 27.35 -19.23 -11.71
N LEU A 432 26.90 -19.90 -12.78
CA LEU A 432 27.62 -21.02 -13.38
C LEU A 432 28.97 -20.56 -13.97
N PHE A 433 29.00 -19.38 -14.60
CA PHE A 433 30.24 -18.79 -15.12
C PHE A 433 31.24 -18.45 -14.00
N GLU A 434 30.78 -17.80 -12.93
CA GLU A 434 31.61 -17.48 -11.76
C GLU A 434 32.14 -18.74 -11.07
N GLN A 435 31.26 -19.74 -10.88
CA GLN A 435 31.63 -21.00 -10.24
C GLN A 435 32.65 -21.77 -11.08
N ALA A 436 32.47 -21.88 -12.40
CA ALA A 436 33.44 -22.54 -13.27
C ALA A 436 34.79 -21.80 -13.29
N THR A 437 34.78 -20.47 -13.28
CA THR A 437 36.01 -19.67 -13.18
C THR A 437 36.72 -19.90 -11.84
N ALA A 438 35.97 -19.96 -10.74
CA ALA A 438 36.52 -20.20 -9.41
C ALA A 438 37.09 -21.62 -9.24
N THR A 439 36.46 -22.63 -9.85
CA THR A 439 36.90 -24.04 -9.79
C THR A 439 37.84 -24.42 -10.92
N SER A 440 38.27 -23.47 -11.75
CA SER A 440 39.11 -23.70 -12.93
C SER A 440 38.54 -24.73 -13.93
N ILE A 441 37.22 -24.87 -13.98
CA ILE A 441 36.55 -25.69 -15.00
C ILE A 441 36.58 -24.92 -16.32
N PRO A 442 37.11 -25.48 -17.41
CA PRO A 442 37.15 -24.80 -18.70
C PRO A 442 35.76 -24.49 -19.24
N VAL A 443 35.56 -23.23 -19.66
CA VAL A 443 34.32 -22.76 -20.30
C VAL A 443 34.44 -22.82 -21.82
N LEU A 444 33.54 -23.56 -22.46
CA LEU A 444 33.43 -23.67 -23.91
C LEU A 444 32.28 -22.80 -24.42
N THR A 445 32.57 -22.04 -25.47
CA THR A 445 31.53 -21.40 -26.29
C THR A 445 31.00 -22.39 -27.32
N GLU A 446 29.83 -22.14 -27.88
CA GLU A 446 29.22 -22.98 -28.91
C GLU A 446 30.17 -23.30 -30.08
N ASN A 447 30.89 -22.31 -30.60
CA ASN A 447 31.86 -22.50 -31.68
C ASN A 447 33.03 -23.43 -31.29
N ARG A 448 33.49 -23.33 -30.03
CA ARG A 448 34.56 -24.19 -29.52
C ARG A 448 34.06 -25.61 -29.30
N LEU A 449 32.83 -25.76 -28.82
CA LEU A 449 32.18 -27.06 -28.69
C LEU A 449 32.04 -27.74 -30.06
N ARG A 450 31.50 -27.04 -31.06
CA ARG A 450 31.36 -27.55 -32.44
C ARG A 450 32.71 -28.00 -33.02
N THR A 451 33.78 -27.24 -32.73
CA THR A 451 35.14 -27.63 -33.13
C THR A 451 35.62 -28.88 -32.40
N LEU A 452 35.38 -28.98 -31.09
CA LEU A 452 35.79 -30.12 -30.26
C LEU A 452 35.14 -31.43 -30.72
N ILE A 453 33.85 -31.38 -31.04
CA ILE A 453 33.06 -32.55 -31.47
C ILE A 453 33.10 -32.77 -32.99
N GLY A 454 33.86 -31.95 -33.73
CA GLY A 454 34.02 -32.07 -35.17
C GLY A 454 32.77 -31.76 -35.99
N ALA A 455 31.77 -31.07 -35.41
CA ALA A 455 30.64 -30.52 -36.16
C ALA A 455 31.14 -29.30 -36.93
N SER A 456 31.52 -29.49 -38.20
CA SER A 456 31.98 -28.39 -39.05
C SER A 456 30.91 -27.30 -39.13
N GLY A 457 31.22 -26.12 -38.59
CA GLY A 457 30.44 -24.92 -38.82
C GLY A 457 30.40 -24.64 -40.32
N GLY A 458 29.21 -24.79 -40.92
CA GLY A 458 28.95 -24.26 -42.24
C GLY A 458 29.25 -22.77 -42.21
N ARG A 459 30.19 -22.35 -43.06
CA ARG A 459 30.34 -20.95 -43.42
C ARG A 459 29.25 -20.55 -44.39
#